data_AF-A0A9D0HG26-F1
#
_entry.id   AF-A0A9D0HG26-F1
#
_cell.length_a   1.000
_cell.length_b   1.000
_cell.length_c   1.000
_cell.angle_alpha   90.00
_cell.angle_beta   90.00
_cell.angle_gamma   90.00
#
_symmetry.space_group_name_H-M   'P 1'
#
loop_
_entity.id
_entity.type
_entity.pdbx_description
1 polymer ?
#
loop_
_entity_poly.entity_id
_entity_poly.type
_entity_poly.pdbx_seq_one_letter_code
_entity_poly.pdbx_strand_id
1 'polypeptide(L)'
;MRPASVVLTFAAIAAVLAALAPTLSGCGPEEVVLHRDNCNVCHQPLDDHGIAAGLEPAHPWYPLSCVDCHGGTPRICDSEIVAGNCLTGWVYDKSRAHVPAGNSPPFLKNLSASRLDSVDRDYLRFVNPGDYRVAEQTCGGGLLGSSCHASVVQNALRSTMAHTSGEVTVARYRAGKQQTPGAEVGAVTLADPTPDAANQCAASHIDVFDPPPIDVASSAAADRPDVANAQEQYMVKSCFRCHLNDFGENRFPGDFRSSGCTACHMNYADDGISRSADPTIDKLTVPHAVSHTLTASPPTAQCTHCHYRGGRIGISYQGYRESPGAGLTPPNVDVLGVALHGHDANYYLTDEDTTNNYDETPPDVHFEAGMGCIDCHTRGDV
;
A
#
# COMPACT_ATOMS: atom_id res chain seq x y z
N MET A 1 4.02 -84.87 -24.26
CA MET A 1 5.45 -85.21 -24.37
C MET A 1 6.24 -84.04 -23.81
N ARG A 2 7.07 -84.29 -22.80
CA ARG A 2 7.98 -83.35 -22.11
C ARG A 2 9.22 -83.05 -23.00
N PRO A 3 10.05 -82.01 -22.70
CA PRO A 3 10.93 -81.90 -21.51
C PRO A 3 10.56 -80.67 -20.64
N ALA A 4 10.53 -80.67 -19.30
CA ALA A 4 11.55 -80.95 -18.27
C ALA A 4 12.74 -79.97 -18.34
N SER A 5 12.73 -78.83 -17.63
CA SER A 5 13.10 -78.61 -16.22
C SER A 5 14.58 -78.81 -15.91
N VAL A 6 15.31 -77.72 -15.62
CA VAL A 6 16.38 -77.72 -14.60
C VAL A 6 16.33 -76.39 -13.83
N VAL A 7 16.05 -76.55 -12.54
CA VAL A 7 16.17 -75.57 -11.46
C VAL A 7 17.63 -75.57 -10.98
N LEU A 8 18.20 -74.41 -10.67
CA LEU A 8 19.25 -74.31 -9.64
C LEU A 8 19.36 -72.89 -9.10
N THR A 9 18.76 -72.72 -7.91
CA THR A 9 19.12 -71.70 -6.92
C THR A 9 20.28 -72.19 -6.06
N PHE A 10 20.90 -71.24 -5.33
CA PHE A 10 21.92 -71.32 -4.27
C PHE A 10 23.38 -71.17 -4.70
N ALA A 11 23.99 -69.99 -4.43
CA ALA A 11 24.64 -69.70 -3.15
C ALA A 11 25.46 -68.40 -3.24
N ALA A 12 25.41 -67.63 -2.16
CA ALA A 12 26.09 -66.36 -1.96
C ALA A 12 27.62 -66.47 -1.93
N ILE A 13 28.32 -65.48 -2.47
CA ILE A 13 29.62 -65.02 -1.97
C ILE A 13 29.63 -63.49 -2.04
N ALA A 14 29.65 -62.87 -0.86
CA ALA A 14 29.94 -61.46 -0.68
C ALA A 14 31.38 -61.17 -1.13
N ALA A 15 31.55 -60.18 -2.00
CA ALA A 15 32.86 -59.60 -2.31
C ALA A 15 32.75 -58.08 -2.23
N VAL A 16 33.43 -57.55 -1.22
CA VAL A 16 33.70 -56.15 -0.93
C VAL A 16 34.44 -55.53 -2.11
N LEU A 17 33.91 -54.43 -2.65
CA LEU A 17 34.65 -53.47 -3.45
C LEU A 17 34.20 -52.07 -3.03
N ALA A 18 34.99 -51.50 -2.12
CA ALA A 18 34.99 -50.09 -1.80
C ALA A 18 35.39 -49.31 -3.06
N ALA A 19 34.42 -48.68 -3.71
CA ALA A 19 34.66 -47.68 -4.74
C ALA A 19 34.37 -46.31 -4.14
N LEU A 20 35.45 -45.54 -4.03
CA LEU A 20 35.56 -44.12 -3.71
C LEU A 20 34.31 -43.30 -4.08
N ALA A 21 33.57 -42.88 -3.05
CA ALA A 21 32.72 -41.70 -3.16
C ALA A 21 33.63 -40.48 -3.40
N PRO A 22 33.29 -39.57 -4.32
CA PRO A 22 34.02 -38.31 -4.43
C PRO A 22 33.82 -37.56 -3.11
N THR A 23 34.91 -37.40 -2.37
CA THR A 23 35.03 -36.43 -1.32
C THR A 23 34.75 -35.06 -1.92
N LEU A 24 33.62 -34.45 -1.58
CA LEU A 24 33.40 -33.01 -1.67
C LEU A 24 34.41 -32.34 -0.73
N SER A 25 35.60 -32.12 -1.24
CA SER A 25 36.70 -31.40 -0.59
C SER A 25 36.94 -30.14 -1.42
N GLY A 26 36.68 -28.99 -0.80
CA GLY A 26 37.16 -27.70 -1.25
C GLY A 26 36.08 -26.85 -1.92
N CYS A 27 35.23 -26.21 -1.11
CA CYS A 27 34.90 -24.83 -1.41
C CYS A 27 36.23 -24.07 -1.59
N GLY A 28 36.26 -23.17 -2.57
CA GLY A 28 37.42 -22.35 -2.90
C GLY A 28 37.96 -21.56 -1.71
N PRO A 29 39.00 -20.72 -1.92
CA PRO A 29 39.72 -20.08 -0.84
C PRO A 29 38.77 -19.49 0.18
N GLU A 30 39.15 -19.63 1.44
CA GLU A 30 38.54 -19.10 2.66
C GLU A 30 38.38 -17.58 2.56
N GLU A 31 37.51 -17.14 1.66
CA GLU A 31 37.11 -15.77 1.50
C GLU A 31 36.04 -15.58 2.57
N VAL A 32 36.35 -14.70 3.51
CA VAL A 32 35.42 -14.28 4.55
C VAL A 32 34.12 -13.87 3.85
N VAL A 33 33.13 -14.77 3.80
CA VAL A 33 31.78 -14.43 3.38
C VAL A 33 31.24 -13.57 4.51
N LEU A 34 31.43 -12.25 4.37
CA LEU A 34 30.77 -11.26 5.21
C LEU A 34 29.29 -11.65 5.29
N HIS A 35 28.82 -12.04 6.47
CA HIS A 35 27.42 -12.38 6.67
C HIS A 35 26.56 -11.20 6.19
N ARG A 36 25.75 -11.46 5.16
CA ARG A 36 24.80 -10.51 4.61
C ARG A 36 23.60 -10.42 5.54
N ASP A 37 22.86 -9.33 5.43
CA ASP A 37 21.58 -9.18 6.12
C ASP A 37 20.67 -10.38 5.81
N ASN A 38 19.99 -10.91 6.83
CA ASN A 38 19.02 -12.00 6.71
C ASN A 38 17.94 -11.71 5.66
N CYS A 39 17.52 -10.45 5.52
CA CYS A 39 16.58 -10.03 4.49
C CYS A 39 17.19 -10.19 3.09
N ASN A 40 18.42 -9.72 2.91
CA ASN A 40 19.08 -9.68 1.60
C ASN A 40 19.43 -11.06 1.05
N VAL A 41 19.55 -12.08 1.90
CA VAL A 41 19.78 -13.46 1.42
C VAL A 41 18.61 -13.97 0.57
N CYS A 42 17.38 -13.62 0.92
CA CYS A 42 16.20 -14.06 0.17
C CYS A 42 15.75 -13.01 -0.84
N HIS A 43 15.76 -11.74 -0.48
CA HIS A 43 15.21 -10.67 -1.31
C HIS A 43 16.21 -10.14 -2.35
N GLN A 44 17.51 -10.29 -2.12
CA GLN A 44 18.58 -9.89 -3.05
C GLN A 44 19.64 -11.00 -3.18
N PRO A 45 19.28 -12.21 -3.64
CA PRO A 45 20.24 -13.31 -3.75
C PRO A 45 21.45 -12.93 -4.62
N LEU A 46 22.59 -13.56 -4.35
CA LEU A 46 23.78 -13.41 -5.18
C LEU A 46 23.66 -14.34 -6.40
N ASP A 47 24.10 -13.86 -7.56
CA ASP A 47 24.32 -14.70 -8.73
C ASP A 47 25.61 -15.51 -8.64
N ASP A 48 25.91 -16.31 -9.68
CA ASP A 48 27.12 -17.14 -9.75
C ASP A 48 28.44 -16.34 -9.73
N HIS A 49 28.37 -15.02 -9.95
CA HIS A 49 29.52 -14.09 -9.89
C HIS A 49 29.58 -13.30 -8.58
N GLY A 50 28.70 -13.60 -7.62
CA GLY A 50 28.64 -12.92 -6.33
C GLY A 50 27.96 -11.55 -6.38
N ILE A 51 27.23 -11.22 -7.45
CA ILE A 51 26.53 -9.94 -7.60
C ILE A 51 25.09 -10.08 -7.07
N ALA A 52 24.68 -9.17 -6.18
CA ALA A 52 23.33 -9.13 -5.64
C ALA A 52 22.33 -8.60 -6.67
N ALA A 53 21.24 -9.32 -6.89
CA ALA A 53 20.11 -8.90 -7.71
C ALA A 53 18.79 -9.28 -7.03
N GLY A 54 17.71 -8.54 -7.28
CA GLY A 54 16.40 -8.81 -6.68
C GLY A 54 15.67 -7.53 -6.30
N LEU A 55 15.15 -7.50 -5.07
CA LEU A 55 14.42 -6.37 -4.49
C LEU A 55 15.17 -5.05 -4.67
N GLU A 56 14.47 -4.02 -5.15
CA GLU A 56 15.06 -2.71 -5.36
C GLU A 56 15.29 -1.96 -4.03
N PRO A 57 16.27 -1.04 -3.95
CA PRO A 57 16.39 -0.14 -2.82
C PRO A 57 15.16 0.77 -2.71
N ALA A 58 14.50 0.77 -1.53
CA ALA A 58 13.34 1.62 -1.28
C ALA A 58 13.66 3.10 -1.37
N HIS A 59 14.80 3.52 -0.85
CA HIS A 59 15.15 4.93 -0.75
C HIS A 59 16.38 5.24 -1.61
N PRO A 60 16.21 5.61 -2.90
CA PRO A 60 17.35 5.78 -3.82
C PRO A 60 18.24 6.97 -3.46
N TRP A 61 17.77 7.87 -2.59
CA TRP A 61 18.49 9.09 -2.20
C TRP A 61 19.23 8.98 -0.86
N TYR A 62 19.09 7.88 -0.12
CA TYR A 62 19.69 7.74 1.20
C TYR A 62 19.93 6.26 1.53
N PRO A 63 21.13 5.87 2.00
CA PRO A 63 21.44 4.48 2.29
C PRO A 63 20.76 4.05 3.59
N LEU A 64 19.69 3.27 3.47
CA LEU A 64 18.99 2.63 4.58
C LEU A 64 19.11 1.11 4.47
N SER A 65 19.20 0.44 5.62
CA SER A 65 18.98 -0.99 5.74
C SER A 65 17.48 -1.31 5.74
N CYS A 66 17.12 -2.57 5.47
CA CYS A 66 15.73 -3.03 5.50
C CYS A 66 15.07 -2.74 6.85
N VAL A 67 15.81 -2.97 7.93
CA VAL A 67 15.28 -2.91 9.30
C VAL A 67 15.17 -1.49 9.84
N ASP A 68 15.80 -0.50 9.18
CA ASP A 68 15.64 0.90 9.53
C ASP A 68 14.17 1.32 9.36
N CYS A 69 13.55 0.90 8.26
CA CYS A 69 12.14 1.15 8.00
C CYS A 69 11.25 0.04 8.56
N HIS A 70 11.51 -1.22 8.20
CA HIS A 70 10.60 -2.33 8.48
C HIS A 70 10.73 -2.94 9.88
N GLY A 71 11.83 -2.67 10.60
CA GLY A 71 12.16 -3.44 11.80
C GLY A 71 12.53 -4.89 11.46
N GLY A 72 12.26 -5.83 12.35
CA GLY A 72 12.69 -7.23 12.21
C GLY A 72 14.15 -7.45 12.63
N THR A 73 14.70 -8.61 12.27
CA THR A 73 16.03 -9.04 12.75
C THR A 73 17.01 -9.24 11.58
N PRO A 74 17.97 -8.31 11.36
CA PRO A 74 18.88 -8.39 10.22
C PRO A 74 20.00 -9.43 10.43
N ARG A 75 20.34 -9.72 11.68
CA ARG A 75 21.43 -10.61 12.07
C ARG A 75 21.00 -11.47 13.25
N ILE A 76 21.17 -12.77 13.11
CA ILE A 76 20.69 -13.76 14.08
C ILE A 76 21.87 -14.54 14.62
N CYS A 77 21.99 -14.66 15.94
CA CYS A 77 23.07 -15.36 16.63
C CYS A 77 22.48 -16.33 17.67
N ASP A 78 22.93 -17.59 17.65
CA ASP A 78 22.54 -18.63 18.62
C ASP A 78 23.56 -18.78 19.76
N SER A 79 24.49 -17.83 19.86
CA SER A 79 25.50 -17.76 20.91
C SER A 79 25.72 -16.31 21.37
N GLU A 80 26.78 -16.06 22.12
CA GLU A 80 27.12 -14.72 22.59
C GLU A 80 27.62 -13.83 21.44
N ILE A 81 27.21 -12.55 21.48
CA ILE A 81 27.74 -11.51 20.59
C ILE A 81 28.86 -10.77 21.34
N VAL A 82 30.09 -10.91 20.85
CA VAL A 82 31.26 -10.25 21.42
C VAL A 82 31.83 -9.25 20.41
N ALA A 83 31.90 -7.97 20.80
CA ALA A 83 32.38 -6.87 19.94
C ALA A 83 31.69 -6.82 18.56
N GLY A 84 30.39 -7.10 18.51
CA GLY A 84 29.59 -7.08 17.28
C GLY A 84 29.73 -8.33 16.40
N ASN A 85 30.36 -9.40 16.88
CA ASN A 85 30.49 -10.68 16.17
C ASN A 85 29.82 -11.82 16.94
N CYS A 86 29.11 -12.69 16.24
CA CYS A 86 28.54 -13.92 16.80
C CYS A 86 29.63 -14.99 16.94
N LEU A 87 29.85 -15.53 18.15
CA LEU A 87 30.92 -16.51 18.40
C LEU A 87 30.81 -17.79 17.58
N THR A 88 29.58 -18.23 17.29
CA THR A 88 29.29 -19.43 16.49
C THR A 88 29.04 -19.13 15.01
N GLY A 89 29.23 -17.89 14.59
CA GLY A 89 28.82 -17.43 13.27
C GLY A 89 27.33 -17.08 13.21
N TRP A 90 27.00 -16.21 12.27
CA TRP A 90 25.65 -15.71 12.08
C TRP A 90 24.75 -16.70 11.35
N VAL A 91 23.48 -16.73 11.73
CA VAL A 91 22.47 -17.68 11.25
C VAL A 91 21.52 -16.99 10.27
N TYR A 92 21.10 -17.75 9.25
CA TYR A 92 20.00 -17.37 8.36
C TYR A 92 18.71 -18.06 8.78
N ASP A 93 17.71 -17.30 9.23
CA ASP A 93 16.40 -17.84 9.63
C ASP A 93 15.29 -16.86 9.28
N LYS A 94 14.49 -17.22 8.27
CA LYS A 94 13.36 -16.42 7.79
C LYS A 94 12.37 -16.10 8.91
N SER A 95 12.03 -17.08 9.74
CA SER A 95 10.97 -16.93 10.75
C SER A 95 11.36 -15.98 11.88
N ARG A 96 12.64 -15.96 12.24
CA ARG A 96 13.22 -15.07 13.25
C ARG A 96 13.58 -13.68 12.69
N ALA A 97 13.82 -13.59 11.38
CA ALA A 97 14.05 -12.31 10.70
C ALA A 97 12.76 -11.50 10.55
N HIS A 98 11.63 -12.16 10.26
CA HIS A 98 10.33 -11.51 10.09
C HIS A 98 9.67 -11.18 11.43
N VAL A 99 8.94 -10.07 11.46
CA VAL A 99 8.03 -9.78 12.58
C VAL A 99 6.78 -10.66 12.45
N PRO A 100 6.42 -11.46 13.47
CA PRO A 100 5.24 -12.31 13.41
C PRO A 100 3.95 -11.47 13.44
N ALA A 101 2.95 -11.89 12.67
CA ALA A 101 1.65 -11.20 12.63
C ALA A 101 0.89 -11.26 13.97
N GLY A 102 1.21 -12.23 14.85
CA GLY A 102 0.46 -12.49 16.07
C GLY A 102 -0.99 -12.83 15.75
N ASN A 103 -1.93 -12.08 16.32
CA ASN A 103 -3.36 -12.20 16.04
C ASN A 103 -3.84 -11.32 14.86
N SER A 104 -2.93 -10.57 14.23
CA SER A 104 -3.26 -9.71 13.10
C SER A 104 -3.60 -10.55 11.86
N PRO A 105 -4.53 -10.10 11.01
CA PRO A 105 -4.79 -10.76 9.74
C PRO A 105 -3.52 -10.78 8.86
N PRO A 106 -3.28 -11.86 8.09
CA PRO A 106 -2.07 -11.95 7.27
C PRO A 106 -2.09 -10.97 6.09
N PHE A 107 -3.27 -10.62 5.58
CA PHE A 107 -3.44 -9.67 4.48
C PHE A 107 -4.00 -8.35 5.00
N LEU A 108 -3.16 -7.30 4.99
CA LEU A 108 -3.52 -5.97 5.50
C LEU A 108 -4.07 -5.03 4.42
N LYS A 109 -3.78 -5.32 3.14
CA LYS A 109 -3.92 -4.38 2.02
C LYS A 109 -5.35 -4.12 1.56
N ASN A 110 -6.37 -4.43 2.37
CA ASN A 110 -7.77 -4.03 2.15
C ASN A 110 -8.50 -3.72 3.46
N LEU A 111 -7.74 -3.52 4.55
CA LEU A 111 -8.30 -3.20 5.85
C LEU A 111 -8.67 -1.71 5.92
N SER A 112 -9.80 -1.43 6.55
CA SER A 112 -10.20 -0.06 6.91
C SER A 112 -9.29 0.49 8.00
N ALA A 113 -9.29 1.81 8.19
CA ALA A 113 -8.55 2.48 9.25
C ALA A 113 -8.78 1.83 10.63
N SER A 114 -10.03 1.61 11.02
CA SER A 114 -10.39 0.96 12.29
C SER A 114 -9.87 -0.47 12.44
N ARG A 115 -9.75 -1.22 11.35
CA ARG A 115 -9.17 -2.56 11.35
C ARG A 115 -7.65 -2.50 11.41
N LEU A 116 -7.02 -1.48 10.84
CA LEU A 116 -5.59 -1.24 10.97
C LEU A 116 -5.21 -0.76 12.38
N ASP A 117 -6.10 -0.09 13.11
CA ASP A 117 -5.88 0.33 14.50
C ASP A 117 -5.68 -0.87 15.45
N SER A 118 -6.26 -2.03 15.13
CA SER A 118 -6.11 -3.26 15.92
C SER A 118 -4.96 -4.18 15.47
N VAL A 119 -4.28 -3.85 14.37
CA VAL A 119 -3.08 -4.58 13.92
C VAL A 119 -1.92 -4.27 14.86
N ASP A 120 -1.13 -5.29 15.16
CA ASP A 120 0.12 -5.14 15.92
C ASP A 120 1.04 -4.09 15.25
N ARG A 121 1.58 -3.16 16.04
CA ARG A 121 2.32 -2.00 15.51
C ARG A 121 3.61 -2.41 14.80
N ASP A 122 4.31 -3.40 15.34
CA ASP A 122 5.56 -3.88 14.76
C ASP A 122 5.29 -4.63 13.46
N TYR A 123 4.22 -5.45 13.42
CA TYR A 123 3.80 -6.11 12.18
C TYR A 123 3.30 -5.12 11.13
N LEU A 124 2.53 -4.10 11.51
CA LEU A 124 2.10 -3.06 10.57
C LEU A 124 3.30 -2.32 10.00
N ARG A 125 4.27 -1.92 10.84
CA ARG A 125 5.53 -1.31 10.40
C ARG A 125 6.30 -2.23 9.44
N PHE A 126 6.36 -3.52 9.76
CA PHE A 126 7.04 -4.50 8.93
C PHE A 126 6.39 -4.65 7.55
N VAL A 127 5.07 -4.58 7.45
CA VAL A 127 4.35 -4.67 6.16
C VAL A 127 4.33 -3.34 5.40
N ASN A 128 4.09 -2.23 6.11
CA ASN A 128 4.04 -0.89 5.56
C ASN A 128 4.66 0.13 6.54
N PRO A 129 5.96 0.45 6.40
CA PRO A 129 6.61 1.43 7.24
C PRO A 129 6.16 2.87 6.96
N GLY A 130 5.41 3.12 5.88
CA GLY A 130 4.85 4.43 5.56
C GLY A 130 3.44 4.66 6.11
N ASP A 131 2.82 3.68 6.79
CA ASP A 131 1.51 3.89 7.42
C ASP A 131 1.61 4.96 8.52
N TYR A 132 0.65 5.87 8.56
CA TYR A 132 0.64 6.99 9.49
C TYR A 132 0.72 6.62 10.96
N ARG A 133 0.29 5.41 11.34
CA ARG A 133 0.39 4.93 12.73
C ARG A 133 1.81 4.61 13.16
N VAL A 134 2.74 4.48 12.21
CA VAL A 134 4.16 4.15 12.45
C VAL A 134 5.13 5.13 11.77
N ALA A 135 4.62 6.00 10.89
CA ALA A 135 5.40 6.95 10.10
C ALA A 135 6.29 7.90 10.93
N GLU A 136 5.87 8.26 12.15
CA GLU A 136 6.68 9.07 13.05
C GLU A 136 7.96 8.33 13.47
N GLN A 137 7.92 7.01 13.59
CA GLN A 137 9.06 6.18 13.99
C GLN A 137 9.99 5.86 12.81
N THR A 138 9.45 5.85 11.60
CA THR A 138 10.13 5.36 10.38
C THR A 138 10.57 6.50 9.47
N CYS A 139 9.64 7.30 8.96
CA CYS A 139 9.94 8.45 8.09
C CYS A 139 10.36 9.66 8.93
N GLY A 140 9.70 9.87 10.06
CA GLY A 140 9.97 10.97 10.99
C GLY A 140 11.19 10.75 11.87
N GLY A 141 11.37 9.50 12.30
CA GLY A 141 12.45 9.03 13.16
C GLY A 141 13.67 8.69 12.34
N GLY A 142 14.80 9.35 12.61
CA GLY A 142 16.09 8.95 12.07
C GLY A 142 16.75 7.91 12.96
N LEU A 143 17.69 7.17 12.38
CA LEU A 143 18.67 6.41 13.14
C LEU A 143 19.45 7.36 14.06
N LEU A 144 19.73 6.92 15.30
CA LEU A 144 20.63 7.58 16.24
C LEU A 144 20.19 9.00 16.67
N GLY A 145 18.88 9.27 16.72
CA GLY A 145 18.35 10.54 17.25
C GLY A 145 18.40 11.71 16.26
N SER A 146 18.66 11.46 14.97
CA SER A 146 18.37 12.43 13.92
C SER A 146 16.88 12.40 13.55
N SER A 147 16.35 13.48 12.98
CA SER A 147 15.03 13.47 12.35
C SER A 147 15.20 13.68 10.85
N CYS A 148 14.65 12.76 10.04
CA CYS A 148 14.69 12.87 8.58
C CYS A 148 13.52 13.73 8.07
N HIS A 149 12.29 13.37 8.43
CA HIS A 149 11.07 14.04 7.94
C HIS A 149 10.02 14.34 9.01
N ALA A 150 10.38 14.54 10.29
CA ALA A 150 9.37 14.65 11.37
C ALA A 150 8.36 15.78 11.14
N SER A 151 8.79 16.96 10.67
CA SER A 151 7.84 18.05 10.39
C SER A 151 6.87 17.71 9.26
N VAL A 152 7.33 16.98 8.24
CA VAL A 152 6.48 16.53 7.13
C VAL A 152 5.46 15.52 7.62
N VAL A 153 5.87 14.54 8.43
CA VAL A 153 4.96 13.56 9.03
C VAL A 153 3.89 14.26 9.88
N GLN A 154 4.30 15.20 10.73
CA GLN A 154 3.37 15.95 11.58
C GLN A 154 2.36 16.79 10.78
N ASN A 155 2.79 17.38 9.66
CA ASN A 155 1.89 18.12 8.77
C ASN A 155 0.93 17.19 8.02
N ALA A 156 1.44 16.10 7.44
CA ALA A 156 0.65 15.16 6.65
C ALA A 156 -0.43 14.48 7.51
N LEU A 157 -0.14 14.15 8.77
CA LEU A 157 -1.12 13.62 9.72
C LEU A 157 -2.29 14.59 9.98
N ARG A 158 -2.07 15.90 9.81
CA ARG A 158 -3.05 16.96 10.03
C ARG A 158 -3.71 17.44 8.74
N SER A 159 -3.42 16.83 7.59
CA SER A 159 -4.02 17.23 6.33
C SER A 159 -5.42 16.65 6.15
N THR A 160 -6.20 17.32 5.30
CA THR A 160 -7.55 16.89 4.96
C THR A 160 -7.58 15.50 4.31
N MET A 161 -6.51 15.09 3.63
CA MET A 161 -6.39 13.75 3.04
C MET A 161 -6.16 12.66 4.09
N ALA A 162 -5.53 12.99 5.22
CA ALA A 162 -5.42 12.07 6.34
C ALA A 162 -6.75 11.94 7.09
N HIS A 163 -7.34 13.06 7.51
CA HIS A 163 -8.45 13.02 8.47
C HIS A 163 -9.85 13.18 7.91
N THR A 164 -10.03 13.55 6.64
CA THR A 164 -11.32 13.72 5.93
C THR A 164 -12.38 14.65 6.56
N SER A 165 -12.09 15.25 7.71
CA SER A 165 -13.06 16.03 8.48
C SER A 165 -13.77 17.13 7.66
N GLY A 166 -13.12 17.71 6.65
CA GLY A 166 -13.76 18.67 5.73
C GLY A 166 -14.95 18.07 4.96
N GLU A 167 -14.79 16.87 4.37
CA GLU A 167 -15.85 16.18 3.63
C GLU A 167 -17.02 15.83 4.57
N VAL A 168 -16.69 15.24 5.72
CA VAL A 168 -17.67 14.80 6.72
C VAL A 168 -18.44 16.01 7.27
N THR A 169 -17.74 17.11 7.53
CA THR A 169 -18.34 18.35 8.05
C THR A 169 -19.35 18.94 7.06
N VAL A 170 -18.99 19.06 5.78
CA VAL A 170 -19.91 19.59 4.76
C VAL A 170 -21.16 18.72 4.67
N ALA A 171 -20.99 17.39 4.67
CA ALA A 171 -22.08 16.44 4.62
C ALA A 171 -23.01 16.58 5.85
N ARG A 172 -22.46 16.57 7.08
CA ARG A 172 -23.22 16.67 8.33
C ARG A 172 -23.89 18.04 8.49
N TYR A 173 -23.21 19.13 8.12
CA TYR A 173 -23.75 20.49 8.18
C TYR A 173 -24.97 20.64 7.25
N ARG A 174 -24.86 20.22 5.98
CA ARG A 174 -25.97 20.27 5.02
C ARG A 174 -27.16 19.39 5.42
N ALA A 175 -26.89 18.28 6.13
CA ALA A 175 -27.91 17.40 6.68
C ALA A 175 -28.60 17.97 7.93
N GLY A 176 -28.05 19.03 8.54
CA GLY A 176 -28.49 19.56 9.82
C GLY A 176 -28.09 18.70 11.02
N LYS A 177 -27.18 17.72 10.85
CA LYS A 177 -26.56 16.97 11.97
C LYS A 177 -25.58 17.81 12.76
N GLN A 178 -24.92 18.73 12.07
CA GLN A 178 -23.94 19.63 12.64
C GLN A 178 -24.42 21.07 12.49
N GLN A 179 -24.29 21.88 13.55
CA GLN A 179 -24.79 23.26 13.56
C GLN A 179 -23.71 24.28 13.19
N THR A 180 -22.44 23.89 13.21
CA THR A 180 -21.30 24.76 12.87
C THR A 180 -20.60 24.26 11.61
N PRO A 181 -19.93 25.15 10.85
CA PRO A 181 -19.12 24.76 9.71
C PRO A 181 -17.71 24.26 10.09
N GLY A 182 -17.37 24.24 11.39
CA GLY A 182 -16.07 23.77 11.88
C GLY A 182 -15.98 22.26 11.96
N ALA A 183 -14.78 21.69 11.84
CA ALA A 183 -14.62 20.24 11.91
C ALA A 183 -14.88 19.70 13.33
N GLU A 184 -15.75 18.70 13.46
CA GLU A 184 -16.02 17.99 14.73
C GLU A 184 -15.49 16.55 14.72
N VAL A 185 -15.51 15.91 13.55
CA VAL A 185 -15.24 14.47 13.38
C VAL A 185 -14.47 14.20 12.09
N GLY A 186 -13.71 13.11 12.06
CA GLY A 186 -12.92 12.68 10.90
C GLY A 186 -12.64 11.17 10.89
N ALA A 187 -11.79 10.70 9.98
CA ALA A 187 -11.37 9.30 9.91
C ALA A 187 -10.57 8.85 11.13
N VAL A 188 -9.91 9.82 11.78
CA VAL A 188 -9.03 9.61 12.94
C VAL A 188 -9.26 10.75 13.93
N THR A 189 -9.00 10.49 15.21
CA THR A 189 -8.92 11.55 16.22
C THR A 189 -7.66 12.36 16.00
N LEU A 190 -7.78 13.68 16.04
CA LEU A 190 -6.64 14.60 16.00
C LEU A 190 -6.83 15.69 17.04
N ALA A 191 -5.72 16.10 17.65
CA ALA A 191 -5.64 17.28 18.48
C ALA A 191 -4.60 18.23 17.88
N ASP A 192 -4.98 19.48 17.67
CA ASP A 192 -4.05 20.56 17.37
C ASP A 192 -3.92 21.46 18.61
N PRO A 193 -2.77 21.45 19.29
CA PRO A 193 -2.56 22.32 20.45
C PRO A 193 -2.44 23.80 20.08
N THR A 194 -2.26 24.12 18.79
CA THR A 194 -2.06 25.48 18.29
C THR A 194 -2.92 25.74 17.05
N PRO A 195 -4.27 25.65 17.16
CA PRO A 195 -5.13 25.91 16.02
C PRO A 195 -5.00 27.37 15.61
N ASP A 196 -5.17 27.65 14.32
CA ASP A 196 -5.16 29.02 13.81
C ASP A 196 -6.36 29.81 14.37
N ALA A 197 -6.09 30.66 15.37
CA ALA A 197 -7.09 31.48 16.03
C ALA A 197 -7.77 32.50 15.10
N ALA A 198 -7.20 32.80 13.93
CA ALA A 198 -7.81 33.66 12.93
C ALA A 198 -8.80 32.91 12.02
N ASN A 199 -8.75 31.58 11.99
CA ASN A 199 -9.61 30.74 11.16
C ASN A 199 -10.71 30.09 12.01
N GLN A 200 -11.95 30.56 11.84
CA GLN A 200 -13.12 30.02 12.55
C GLN A 200 -13.43 28.53 12.27
N CYS A 201 -12.81 27.95 11.23
CA CYS A 201 -12.93 26.53 10.89
C CYS A 201 -11.75 25.70 11.43
N ALA A 202 -10.72 26.32 12.01
CA ALA A 202 -9.62 25.61 12.64
C ALA A 202 -10.13 24.93 13.93
N ALA A 203 -10.08 23.60 13.94
CA ALA A 203 -10.48 22.80 15.09
C ALA A 203 -9.26 22.50 15.96
N SER A 204 -9.35 22.75 17.27
CA SER A 204 -8.35 22.28 18.23
C SER A 204 -8.40 20.76 18.42
N HIS A 205 -9.52 20.14 18.08
CA HIS A 205 -9.77 18.71 18.24
C HIS A 205 -10.86 18.23 17.30
N ILE A 206 -10.70 17.01 16.78
CA ILE A 206 -11.76 16.25 16.10
C ILE A 206 -11.79 14.82 16.63
N ASP A 207 -12.99 14.25 16.72
CA ASP A 207 -13.20 12.86 17.11
C ASP A 207 -13.20 11.90 15.90
N VAL A 208 -13.04 10.60 16.15
CA VAL A 208 -13.31 9.58 15.12
C VAL A 208 -14.80 9.62 14.78
N PHE A 209 -15.11 9.64 13.49
CA PHE A 209 -16.46 9.51 12.99
C PHE A 209 -16.92 8.05 13.08
N ASP A 210 -17.77 7.77 14.07
CA ASP A 210 -18.35 6.45 14.31
C ASP A 210 -19.88 6.58 14.51
N PRO A 211 -20.66 6.57 13.42
CA PRO A 211 -22.10 6.76 13.51
C PRO A 211 -22.77 5.50 14.09
N PRO A 212 -23.74 5.65 15.01
CA PRO A 212 -24.40 4.51 15.63
C PRO A 212 -25.18 3.69 14.60
N PRO A 213 -25.33 2.38 14.78
CA PRO A 213 -26.13 1.53 13.89
C PRO A 213 -27.56 2.07 13.74
N ILE A 214 -28.10 2.00 12.52
CA ILE A 214 -29.51 2.35 12.27
C ILE A 214 -30.34 1.08 12.31
N ASP A 215 -31.42 1.10 13.08
CA ASP A 215 -32.48 0.10 12.99
C ASP A 215 -33.40 0.41 11.81
N VAL A 216 -33.09 -0.21 10.66
CA VAL A 216 -33.85 -0.10 9.41
C VAL A 216 -35.28 -0.65 9.50
N ALA A 217 -35.66 -1.36 10.58
CA ALA A 217 -37.02 -1.88 10.76
C ALA A 217 -38.01 -0.82 11.28
N SER A 218 -37.51 0.31 11.82
CA SER A 218 -38.34 1.33 12.46
C SER A 218 -38.71 2.53 11.57
N SER A 219 -38.10 2.66 10.38
CA SER A 219 -38.20 3.86 9.52
C SER A 219 -39.44 3.88 8.61
N ALA A 220 -40.61 3.47 9.12
CA ALA A 220 -41.86 3.50 8.37
C ALA A 220 -42.39 4.93 8.10
N ALA A 221 -41.82 5.94 8.77
CA ALA A 221 -42.03 7.36 8.48
C ALA A 221 -40.65 8.01 8.33
N ALA A 222 -40.28 8.42 7.11
CA ALA A 222 -39.01 9.08 6.84
C ALA A 222 -39.02 10.52 7.38
N ASP A 223 -38.76 10.70 8.67
CA ASP A 223 -38.53 12.03 9.23
C ASP A 223 -37.09 12.48 8.96
N ARG A 224 -36.86 13.80 8.98
CA ARG A 224 -35.55 14.42 8.69
C ARG A 224 -34.37 13.84 9.50
N PRO A 225 -34.52 13.45 10.79
CA PRO A 225 -33.47 12.78 11.56
C PRO A 225 -33.05 11.43 10.97
N ASP A 226 -33.96 10.68 10.33
CA ASP A 226 -33.67 9.37 9.76
C ASP A 226 -32.86 9.48 8.47
N VAL A 227 -33.16 10.47 7.63
CA VAL A 227 -32.34 10.79 6.44
C VAL A 227 -30.92 11.19 6.86
N ALA A 228 -30.82 12.01 7.90
CA ALA A 228 -29.56 12.49 8.42
C ALA A 228 -28.72 11.34 9.02
N ASN A 229 -29.35 10.41 9.75
CA ASN A 229 -28.70 9.18 10.23
C ASN A 229 -28.25 8.30 9.05
N ALA A 230 -29.15 8.07 8.08
CA ALA A 230 -28.86 7.23 6.91
C ALA A 230 -27.69 7.76 6.10
N GLN A 231 -27.57 9.09 5.98
CA GLN A 231 -26.41 9.74 5.36
C GLN A 231 -25.12 9.43 6.14
N GLU A 232 -25.13 9.52 7.48
CA GLU A 232 -23.97 9.17 8.30
C GLU A 232 -23.54 7.71 8.11
N GLN A 233 -24.49 6.77 8.04
CA GLN A 233 -24.21 5.36 7.72
C GLN A 233 -23.73 5.14 6.28
N TYR A 234 -24.18 5.95 5.33
CA TYR A 234 -23.68 5.90 3.96
C TYR A 234 -22.22 6.36 3.88
N MET A 235 -21.86 7.41 4.63
CA MET A 235 -20.50 7.95 4.64
C MET A 235 -19.47 6.90 5.06
N VAL A 236 -19.68 6.17 6.17
CA VAL A 236 -18.77 5.09 6.59
C VAL A 236 -18.61 3.95 5.58
N LYS A 237 -19.59 3.74 4.70
CA LYS A 237 -19.55 2.69 3.68
C LYS A 237 -18.87 3.14 2.38
N SER A 238 -18.96 4.43 2.03
CA SER A 238 -18.60 4.91 0.69
C SER A 238 -17.47 5.94 0.67
N CYS A 239 -17.28 6.69 1.76
CA CYS A 239 -16.37 7.84 1.81
C CYS A 239 -15.03 7.53 2.51
N PHE A 240 -15.04 6.70 3.56
CA PHE A 240 -13.82 6.37 4.35
C PHE A 240 -13.01 5.21 3.77
N ARG A 241 -12.97 5.11 2.44
CA ARG A 241 -12.18 4.10 1.71
C ARG A 241 -11.13 4.73 0.80
N CYS A 242 -10.98 6.05 0.81
CA CYS A 242 -10.09 6.81 -0.09
C CYS A 242 -9.04 7.64 0.67
N HIS A 243 -9.13 7.72 1.99
CA HIS A 243 -8.30 8.61 2.80
C HIS A 243 -7.05 7.89 3.29
N LEU A 244 -5.99 8.63 3.58
CA LEU A 244 -4.63 8.07 3.71
C LEU A 244 -4.42 7.16 4.92
N ASN A 245 -5.41 7.04 5.81
CA ASN A 245 -5.36 6.17 6.98
C ASN A 245 -5.79 4.71 6.71
N ASP A 246 -6.12 4.37 5.46
CA ASP A 246 -6.50 3.03 5.03
C ASP A 246 -5.86 2.65 3.68
N PHE A 247 -5.86 1.35 3.36
CA PHE A 247 -5.35 0.83 2.08
C PHE A 247 -6.33 1.01 0.93
N GLY A 248 -7.55 1.48 1.19
CA GLY A 248 -8.69 1.33 0.31
C GLY A 248 -9.25 -0.09 0.28
N GLU A 249 -10.30 -0.27 -0.53
CA GLU A 249 -10.84 -1.62 -0.76
C GLU A 249 -9.90 -2.48 -1.59
N ASN A 250 -9.03 -1.86 -2.41
CA ASN A 250 -8.07 -2.53 -3.30
C ASN A 250 -8.72 -3.70 -4.05
N ARG A 251 -9.89 -3.42 -4.64
CA ARG A 251 -10.79 -4.45 -5.17
C ARG A 251 -10.75 -4.56 -6.69
N PHE A 252 -10.51 -3.45 -7.37
CA PHE A 252 -10.60 -3.36 -8.82
C PHE A 252 -9.31 -2.81 -9.41
N PRO A 253 -9.01 -3.13 -10.68
CA PRO A 253 -7.95 -2.45 -11.40
C PRO A 253 -8.10 -0.93 -11.34
N GLY A 254 -7.00 -0.22 -11.13
CA GLY A 254 -6.99 1.23 -10.91
C GLY A 254 -7.38 1.67 -9.50
N ASP A 255 -7.75 0.79 -8.57
CA ASP A 255 -7.96 1.20 -7.16
C ASP A 255 -6.73 0.94 -6.28
N PHE A 256 -5.71 0.29 -6.83
CA PHE A 256 -4.64 -0.33 -6.05
C PHE A 256 -3.65 0.68 -5.49
N ARG A 257 -3.45 0.64 -4.17
CA ARG A 257 -2.50 1.52 -3.46
C ARG A 257 -2.15 1.01 -2.08
N SER A 258 -1.20 1.70 -1.45
CA SER A 258 -0.87 1.54 -0.03
C SER A 258 -1.65 2.53 0.85
N SER A 259 -1.27 2.64 2.13
CA SER A 259 -1.71 3.67 3.08
C SER A 259 -0.57 4.62 3.46
N GLY A 260 -0.92 5.75 4.08
CA GLY A 260 0.00 6.78 4.57
C GLY A 260 0.91 7.35 3.49
N CYS A 261 2.18 7.59 3.83
CA CYS A 261 3.19 8.12 2.92
C CYS A 261 3.33 7.26 1.65
N THR A 262 3.28 5.94 1.80
CA THR A 262 3.45 5.01 0.68
C THR A 262 2.25 4.96 -0.26
N ALA A 263 1.08 5.51 0.12
CA ALA A 263 -0.07 5.61 -0.79
C ALA A 263 0.25 6.47 -2.02
N CYS A 264 1.17 7.43 -1.88
CA CYS A 264 1.65 8.27 -2.97
C CYS A 264 3.09 7.93 -3.37
N HIS A 265 3.95 7.63 -2.39
CA HIS A 265 5.38 7.47 -2.65
C HIS A 265 5.77 6.07 -3.09
N MET A 266 4.93 5.04 -2.94
CA MET A 266 5.11 3.74 -3.60
C MET A 266 4.08 3.60 -4.71
N ASN A 267 4.53 3.63 -5.96
CA ASN A 267 3.62 3.63 -7.10
C ASN A 267 3.01 2.25 -7.35
N TYR A 268 1.73 2.23 -7.69
CA TYR A 268 1.00 1.04 -8.10
C TYR A 268 0.57 1.20 -9.56
N ALA A 269 0.65 0.10 -10.32
CA ALA A 269 0.04 0.00 -11.63
C ALA A 269 -1.44 -0.34 -11.48
N ASP A 270 -2.25 -0.01 -12.48
CA ASP A 270 -3.69 -0.29 -12.46
C ASP A 270 -4.01 -1.78 -12.33
N ASP A 271 -3.16 -2.68 -12.83
CA ASP A 271 -3.36 -4.12 -12.64
C ASP A 271 -2.89 -4.65 -11.27
N GLY A 272 -2.21 -3.83 -10.47
CA GLY A 272 -1.74 -4.17 -9.13
C GLY A 272 -0.65 -5.22 -9.09
N ILE A 273 -0.04 -5.58 -10.22
CA ILE A 273 1.01 -6.60 -10.28
C ILE A 273 2.38 -5.94 -10.06
N SER A 274 3.30 -6.59 -9.36
CA SER A 274 4.65 -6.05 -9.19
C SER A 274 5.54 -6.30 -10.40
N ARG A 275 6.35 -5.30 -10.75
CA ARG A 275 7.43 -5.38 -11.74
C ARG A 275 8.79 -5.55 -11.08
N SER A 276 8.82 -5.65 -9.75
CA SER A 276 10.03 -5.87 -8.99
C SER A 276 10.77 -7.14 -9.43
N ALA A 277 12.08 -7.09 -9.34
CA ALA A 277 12.96 -8.23 -9.51
C ALA A 277 13.07 -9.10 -8.25
N ASP A 278 12.43 -8.73 -7.12
CA ASP A 278 12.39 -9.56 -5.91
C ASP A 278 11.89 -10.99 -6.24
N PRO A 279 12.70 -12.04 -6.02
CA PRO A 279 12.30 -13.41 -6.32
C PRO A 279 11.23 -13.96 -5.36
N THR A 280 10.98 -13.28 -4.25
CA THR A 280 10.04 -13.71 -3.21
C THR A 280 8.65 -13.10 -3.35
N ILE A 281 8.50 -12.07 -4.20
CA ILE A 281 7.21 -11.40 -4.39
C ILE A 281 6.27 -12.28 -5.22
N ASP A 282 5.04 -12.45 -4.73
CA ASP A 282 4.01 -13.18 -5.46
C ASP A 282 3.40 -12.29 -6.56
N LYS A 283 3.69 -12.63 -7.83
CA LYS A 283 3.19 -11.90 -9.00
C LYS A 283 1.78 -12.33 -9.44
N LEU A 284 1.17 -13.30 -8.75
CA LEU A 284 -0.18 -13.80 -9.03
C LEU A 284 -1.25 -13.18 -8.13
N THR A 285 -0.84 -12.43 -7.11
CA THR A 285 -1.75 -11.72 -6.21
C THR A 285 -1.64 -10.21 -6.39
N VAL A 286 -2.71 -9.52 -6.01
CA VAL A 286 -2.80 -8.06 -5.99
C VAL A 286 -3.28 -7.61 -4.60
N PRO A 287 -2.93 -6.41 -4.15
CA PRO A 287 -2.13 -5.41 -4.85
C PRO A 287 -0.66 -5.41 -4.41
N HIS A 288 0.25 -5.17 -5.34
CA HIS A 288 1.67 -4.91 -5.10
C HIS A 288 2.11 -3.66 -5.85
N ALA A 289 3.02 -2.91 -5.23
CA ALA A 289 3.65 -1.77 -5.88
C ALA A 289 4.46 -2.24 -7.11
N VAL A 290 4.62 -1.35 -8.08
CA VAL A 290 5.38 -1.60 -9.32
C VAL A 290 6.80 -2.04 -8.98
N SER A 291 7.43 -1.44 -7.98
CA SER A 291 8.76 -1.80 -7.49
C SER A 291 8.90 -1.44 -6.02
N HIS A 292 9.95 -1.91 -5.37
CA HIS A 292 10.29 -1.50 -4.02
C HIS A 292 11.18 -0.24 -4.06
N THR A 293 10.70 0.83 -4.69
CA THR A 293 11.41 2.11 -4.80
C THR A 293 10.44 3.25 -4.63
N LEU A 294 10.76 4.15 -3.69
CA LEU A 294 10.00 5.35 -3.44
C LEU A 294 10.18 6.35 -4.59
N THR A 295 9.12 7.08 -4.90
CA THR A 295 9.17 8.26 -5.78
C THR A 295 9.02 9.54 -4.97
N ALA A 296 9.84 10.56 -5.27
CA ALA A 296 9.66 11.90 -4.72
C ALA A 296 8.59 12.69 -5.48
N SER A 297 8.23 12.21 -6.67
CA SER A 297 7.32 12.86 -7.62
C SER A 297 6.31 11.81 -8.11
N PRO A 298 5.24 11.54 -7.34
CA PRO A 298 4.18 10.65 -7.77
C PRO A 298 3.55 11.11 -9.09
N PRO A 299 3.30 10.21 -10.06
CA PRO A 299 2.62 10.57 -11.30
C PRO A 299 1.13 10.84 -11.05
N THR A 300 0.48 11.58 -11.94
CA THR A 300 -0.99 11.83 -11.91
C THR A 300 -1.80 10.53 -11.78
N ALA A 301 -1.34 9.45 -12.42
CA ALA A 301 -1.97 8.13 -12.31
C ALA A 301 -2.06 7.62 -10.86
N GLN A 302 -1.09 7.97 -10.00
CA GLN A 302 -1.14 7.57 -8.59
C GLN A 302 -2.28 8.27 -7.85
N CYS A 303 -2.58 9.52 -8.22
CA CYS A 303 -3.68 10.30 -7.67
C CYS A 303 -5.05 9.74 -8.09
N THR A 304 -5.15 9.21 -9.32
CA THR A 304 -6.39 8.63 -9.81
C THR A 304 -6.76 7.29 -9.18
N HIS A 305 -5.90 6.63 -8.41
CA HIS A 305 -6.32 5.50 -7.56
C HIS A 305 -7.32 5.89 -6.45
N CYS A 306 -7.49 7.20 -6.18
CA CYS A 306 -8.49 7.76 -5.26
C CYS A 306 -9.42 8.79 -5.94
N HIS A 307 -8.85 9.66 -6.77
CA HIS A 307 -9.54 10.84 -7.32
C HIS A 307 -10.29 10.55 -8.63
N TYR A 308 -10.99 9.41 -8.68
CA TYR A 308 -11.63 8.91 -9.91
C TYR A 308 -13.16 8.95 -9.95
N ARG A 309 -13.84 9.26 -8.84
CA ARG A 309 -15.33 9.18 -8.74
C ARG A 309 -16.00 10.55 -8.77
N GLY A 310 -17.22 10.60 -9.29
CA GLY A 310 -18.26 11.58 -8.92
C GLY A 310 -17.87 13.03 -9.21
N GLY A 311 -17.25 13.27 -10.36
CA GLY A 311 -16.77 14.60 -10.76
C GLY A 311 -15.51 15.06 -10.03
N ARG A 312 -14.76 14.13 -9.39
CA ARG A 312 -13.44 14.45 -8.83
C ARG A 312 -12.45 14.79 -9.94
N ILE A 313 -11.61 15.76 -9.62
CA ILE A 313 -10.71 16.42 -10.57
C ILE A 313 -9.72 15.46 -11.25
N GLY A 314 -9.37 14.31 -10.67
CA GLY A 314 -8.29 13.46 -11.21
C GLY A 314 -8.55 12.94 -12.63
N ILE A 315 -9.77 12.50 -12.92
CA ILE A 315 -10.16 11.97 -14.23
C ILE A 315 -10.46 13.12 -15.20
N SER A 316 -11.22 14.13 -14.77
CA SER A 316 -11.56 15.28 -15.63
C SER A 316 -10.37 16.20 -15.94
N TYR A 317 -9.37 16.30 -15.06
CA TYR A 317 -8.11 17.03 -15.31
C TYR A 317 -7.36 16.47 -16.52
N GLN A 318 -7.50 15.16 -16.75
CA GLN A 318 -6.92 14.45 -17.89
C GLN A 318 -7.83 14.45 -19.13
N GLY A 319 -9.00 15.09 -19.07
CA GLY A 319 -9.97 15.14 -20.16
C GLY A 319 -10.97 13.98 -20.18
N TYR A 320 -10.88 13.05 -19.24
CA TYR A 320 -11.78 11.89 -19.22
C TYR A 320 -13.14 12.22 -18.57
N ARG A 321 -14.18 11.53 -19.01
CA ARG A 321 -15.55 11.69 -18.50
C ARG A 321 -16.14 10.37 -18.05
N GLU A 322 -16.94 10.40 -17.00
CA GLU A 322 -17.71 9.24 -16.56
C GLU A 322 -18.97 9.12 -17.44
N SER A 323 -19.22 7.94 -17.98
CA SER A 323 -20.48 7.65 -18.66
C SER A 323 -21.66 7.92 -17.71
N PRO A 324 -22.76 8.52 -18.21
CA PRO A 324 -23.98 8.74 -17.43
C PRO A 324 -24.66 7.41 -17.04
N GLY A 325 -24.18 6.28 -17.54
CA GLY A 325 -24.62 4.94 -17.19
C GLY A 325 -25.23 4.18 -18.35
N ALA A 326 -25.58 2.91 -18.08
CA ALA A 326 -26.10 2.00 -19.09
C ALA A 326 -27.34 2.56 -19.80
N GLY A 327 -27.27 2.65 -21.13
CA GLY A 327 -28.34 3.16 -21.98
C GLY A 327 -28.46 4.69 -22.02
N LEU A 328 -27.59 5.41 -21.29
CA LEU A 328 -27.54 6.88 -21.30
C LEU A 328 -26.28 7.42 -22.01
N THR A 329 -25.30 6.57 -22.29
CA THR A 329 -24.11 6.97 -23.07
C THR A 329 -24.54 7.49 -24.45
N PRO A 330 -24.06 8.68 -24.88
CA PRO A 330 -24.33 9.19 -26.21
C PRO A 330 -23.86 8.21 -27.31
N PRO A 331 -24.48 8.24 -28.51
CA PRO A 331 -24.22 7.24 -29.54
C PRO A 331 -22.87 7.39 -30.27
N ASN A 332 -22.24 8.57 -30.22
CA ASN A 332 -21.03 8.90 -30.99
C ASN A 332 -19.85 9.26 -30.08
N VAL A 333 -19.66 8.52 -29.00
CA VAL A 333 -18.57 8.75 -28.05
C VAL A 333 -17.30 8.00 -28.45
N ASP A 334 -16.15 8.56 -28.10
CA ASP A 334 -14.92 7.77 -27.96
C ASP A 334 -14.72 7.39 -26.49
N VAL A 335 -14.20 6.18 -26.28
CA VAL A 335 -13.99 5.59 -24.95
C VAL A 335 -12.51 5.34 -24.69
N LEU A 336 -12.11 5.45 -23.43
CA LEU A 336 -10.76 5.14 -22.98
C LEU A 336 -10.39 3.66 -23.25
N GLY A 337 -11.39 2.77 -23.29
CA GLY A 337 -11.21 1.38 -23.72
C GLY A 337 -10.57 0.47 -22.68
N VAL A 338 -10.46 0.91 -21.43
CA VAL A 338 -9.91 0.11 -20.31
C VAL A 338 -10.89 0.06 -19.14
N ALA A 339 -11.04 -1.14 -18.57
CA ALA A 339 -11.85 -1.34 -17.37
C ALA A 339 -11.05 -0.90 -16.15
N LEU A 340 -11.53 0.13 -15.46
CA LEU A 340 -10.90 0.72 -14.28
C LEU A 340 -11.94 0.98 -13.21
N HIS A 341 -11.51 0.97 -11.96
CA HIS A 341 -12.27 1.46 -10.82
C HIS A 341 -13.62 0.76 -10.58
N GLY A 342 -13.73 -0.49 -11.03
CA GLY A 342 -14.96 -1.28 -10.97
C GLY A 342 -15.96 -0.98 -12.09
N HIS A 343 -15.54 -0.25 -13.12
CA HIS A 343 -16.30 0.05 -14.32
C HIS A 343 -15.74 -0.69 -15.55
N ASP A 344 -16.61 -0.94 -16.53
CA ASP A 344 -16.19 -1.60 -17.78
C ASP A 344 -15.43 -0.65 -18.72
N ALA A 345 -14.87 -1.21 -19.79
CA ALA A 345 -14.03 -0.49 -20.74
C ALA A 345 -14.72 0.65 -21.51
N ASN A 346 -16.06 0.69 -21.50
CA ASN A 346 -16.85 1.71 -22.18
C ASN A 346 -17.33 2.82 -21.24
N TYR A 347 -16.94 2.77 -19.96
CA TYR A 347 -17.43 3.71 -18.96
C TYR A 347 -16.73 5.06 -19.03
N TYR A 348 -15.41 5.08 -19.17
CA TYR A 348 -14.66 6.33 -19.27
C TYR A 348 -14.63 6.79 -20.73
N LEU A 349 -15.13 8.00 -20.99
CA LEU A 349 -15.18 8.63 -22.29
C LEU A 349 -13.99 9.57 -22.47
N THR A 350 -13.47 9.64 -23.69
CA THR A 350 -12.41 10.59 -24.09
C THR A 350 -12.93 11.68 -25.02
N ASP A 351 -14.10 11.46 -25.62
CA ASP A 351 -14.86 12.43 -26.42
C ASP A 351 -16.35 12.09 -26.28
N GLU A 352 -17.19 13.09 -26.00
CA GLU A 352 -18.63 12.92 -25.83
C GLU A 352 -19.40 12.97 -27.17
N ASP A 353 -18.83 13.57 -28.22
CA ASP A 353 -19.44 13.70 -29.54
C ASP A 353 -18.43 13.82 -30.69
N THR A 354 -18.02 12.67 -31.21
CA THR A 354 -17.15 12.54 -32.40
C THR A 354 -17.77 13.04 -33.71
N THR A 355 -19.01 13.54 -33.71
CA THR A 355 -19.63 14.11 -34.93
C THR A 355 -19.17 15.54 -35.22
N ASN A 356 -18.41 16.13 -34.31
CA ASN A 356 -17.89 17.48 -34.43
C ASN A 356 -16.36 17.50 -34.19
N ASN A 357 -15.73 18.67 -34.30
CA ASN A 357 -14.27 18.83 -34.13
C ASN A 357 -13.92 19.57 -32.83
N TYR A 358 -14.81 19.54 -31.85
CA TYR A 358 -14.72 20.24 -30.59
C TYR A 358 -14.89 19.22 -29.47
N ASP A 359 -13.82 18.97 -28.73
CA ASP A 359 -13.96 18.25 -27.48
C ASP A 359 -14.72 19.17 -26.51
N GLU A 360 -15.92 18.77 -26.10
CA GLU A 360 -16.71 19.51 -25.10
C GLU A 360 -16.01 19.58 -23.74
N THR A 361 -14.99 18.76 -23.60
CA THR A 361 -14.52 18.24 -22.34
C THR A 361 -12.99 18.06 -22.27
N PRO A 362 -12.19 18.96 -22.86
CA PRO A 362 -10.77 18.75 -23.03
C PRO A 362 -10.05 18.62 -21.69
N PRO A 363 -8.84 18.04 -21.69
CA PRO A 363 -7.99 18.08 -20.52
C PRO A 363 -7.79 19.52 -20.03
N ASP A 364 -7.49 19.65 -18.74
CA ASP A 364 -7.19 20.96 -18.19
C ASP A 364 -5.95 21.55 -18.88
N VAL A 365 -5.96 22.85 -19.14
CA VAL A 365 -4.87 23.54 -19.86
C VAL A 365 -3.50 23.36 -19.20
N HIS A 366 -3.45 23.13 -17.88
CA HIS A 366 -2.20 22.82 -17.19
C HIS A 366 -1.75 21.38 -17.45
N PHE A 367 -2.69 20.43 -17.52
CA PHE A 367 -2.38 19.06 -17.91
C PHE A 367 -1.89 18.98 -19.35
N GLU A 368 -2.54 19.69 -20.27
CA GLU A 368 -2.08 19.81 -21.67
C GLU A 368 -0.68 20.43 -21.77
N ALA A 369 -0.36 21.37 -20.86
CA ALA A 369 0.98 21.95 -20.74
C ALA A 369 2.01 21.02 -20.09
N GLY A 370 1.62 19.82 -19.65
CA GLY A 370 2.48 18.81 -19.06
C GLY A 370 2.62 18.85 -17.54
N MET A 371 1.76 19.62 -16.84
CA MET A 371 1.73 19.63 -15.38
C MET A 371 0.94 18.43 -14.83
N GLY A 372 1.45 17.84 -13.76
CA GLY A 372 0.76 16.83 -12.96
C GLY A 372 0.10 17.43 -11.72
N CYS A 373 -0.69 16.61 -11.00
CA CYS A 373 -1.39 17.06 -9.80
C CYS A 373 -0.43 17.69 -8.77
N ILE A 374 0.77 17.14 -8.62
CA ILE A 374 1.75 17.58 -7.62
C ILE A 374 2.41 18.93 -7.92
N ASP A 375 2.28 19.43 -9.16
CA ASP A 375 2.79 20.76 -9.50
C ASP A 375 1.92 21.87 -8.89
N CYS A 376 0.66 21.54 -8.58
CA CYS A 376 -0.30 22.40 -7.88
C CYS A 376 -0.55 21.96 -6.43
N HIS A 377 -0.49 20.66 -6.14
CA HIS A 377 -0.67 20.07 -4.81
C HIS A 377 0.68 19.65 -4.23
N THR A 378 1.27 20.58 -3.49
CA THR A 378 2.62 20.42 -2.95
C THR A 378 2.58 19.88 -1.52
N ARG A 379 3.74 19.69 -0.89
CA ARG A 379 3.87 19.34 0.53
C ARG A 379 3.11 20.26 1.50
N GLY A 380 2.67 21.45 1.07
CA GLY A 380 1.88 22.37 1.90
C GLY A 380 0.40 22.02 1.93
N ASP A 381 -0.09 21.27 0.94
CA ASP A 381 -1.51 20.95 0.73
C ASP A 381 -1.87 19.53 1.20
N VAL A 382 -0.85 18.70 1.43
CA VAL A 382 -0.91 17.23 1.56
C VAL A 382 -0.45 16.74 2.92
#